data_AF-A0A0M3JI07-F1
#
_entry.id   AF-A0A0M3JI07-F1
#
_cell.length_a   1.000
_cell.length_b   1.000
_cell.length_c   1.000
_cell.angle_alpha   90.00
_cell.angle_beta   90.00
_cell.angle_gamma   90.00
#
_symmetry.space_group_name_H-M   'P 1'
#
loop_
_entity.id
_entity.type
_entity.pdbx_description
1 polymer ?
#
loop_
_entity_poly.entity_id
_entity_poly.type
_entity_poly.pdbx_seq_one_letter_code
_entity_poly.pdbx_strand_id
1 'polypeptide(L)'
;MIVKDLLHRFVHLEMVSAYLKSIDEASNLDEVSRCIYDAINSDDLYTFGELLNNAKVISLKNSPKHAKFYTLLQLFAYGVYSDVPALKNEIPELNDVMVQKLRQLTLISLCNQHKRCISIKDAMQSLYL
;
A
#
# COMPACT_ATOMS: atom_id res chain seq x y z
N MET A 1 11.61 -20.05 -14.86
CA MET A 1 10.61 -19.20 -14.16
C MET A 1 11.04 -18.79 -12.75
N ILE A 2 11.97 -19.49 -12.09
CA ILE A 2 12.41 -19.18 -10.71
C ILE A 2 13.31 -17.93 -10.62
N VAL A 3 14.15 -17.65 -11.63
CA VAL A 3 15.11 -16.52 -11.57
C VAL A 3 14.44 -15.15 -11.76
N LYS A 4 13.35 -15.06 -12.53
CA LYS A 4 12.55 -13.83 -12.65
C LYS A 4 11.77 -13.53 -11.36
N ASP A 5 11.22 -14.55 -10.71
CA ASP A 5 10.55 -14.43 -9.39
C ASP A 5 11.53 -13.99 -8.29
N LEU A 6 12.74 -14.55 -8.30
CA LEU A 6 13.81 -14.16 -7.37
C LEU A 6 14.32 -12.74 -7.66
N LEU A 7 14.54 -12.36 -8.91
CA LEU A 7 14.91 -10.98 -9.27
C LEU A 7 13.81 -9.98 -8.93
N HIS A 8 12.53 -10.32 -9.15
CA HIS A 8 11.41 -9.45 -8.80
C HIS A 8 11.26 -9.32 -7.28
N ARG A 9 11.44 -10.40 -6.51
CA ARG A 9 11.52 -10.35 -5.03
C ARG A 9 12.74 -9.59 -4.53
N PHE A 10 13.89 -9.72 -5.20
CA PHE A 10 15.14 -9.06 -4.81
C PHE A 10 15.08 -7.55 -5.06
N VAL A 11 14.61 -7.13 -6.25
CA VAL A 11 14.40 -5.71 -6.60
C VAL A 11 13.34 -5.07 -5.71
N HIS A 12 12.26 -5.80 -5.41
CA HIS A 12 11.20 -5.33 -4.54
C HIS A 12 11.67 -5.14 -3.10
N LEU A 13 12.50 -6.04 -2.57
CA LEU A 13 13.14 -5.88 -1.25
C LEU A 13 14.13 -4.71 -1.22
N GLU A 14 14.92 -4.50 -2.29
CA GLU A 14 15.79 -3.33 -2.38
C GLU A 14 15.00 -2.02 -2.39
N MET A 15 13.88 -1.96 -3.12
CA MET A 15 13.01 -0.78 -3.14
C MET A 15 12.38 -0.48 -1.79
N VAL A 16 11.89 -1.51 -1.07
CA VAL A 16 11.39 -1.34 0.31
C VAL A 16 12.48 -0.73 1.19
N SER A 17 13.70 -1.26 1.13
CA SER A 17 14.83 -0.75 1.90
C SER A 17 15.21 0.70 1.56
N ALA A 18 15.09 1.09 0.29
CA ALA A 18 15.36 2.45 -0.16
C ALA A 18 14.35 3.44 0.42
N TYR A 19 13.07 3.08 0.43
CA TYR A 19 12.03 3.91 1.05
C TYR A 19 12.14 3.95 2.58
N LEU A 20 12.48 2.83 3.23
CA LEU A 20 12.73 2.81 4.68
C LEU A 20 13.90 3.72 5.07
N LYS A 21 15.00 3.66 4.31
CA LYS A 21 16.14 4.55 4.51
C LYS A 21 15.75 6.02 4.31
N SER A 22 14.97 6.33 3.28
CA SER A 22 14.48 7.69 3.03
C SER A 22 13.60 8.20 4.17
N ILE A 23 12.75 7.33 4.73
CA ILE A 23 11.94 7.64 5.91
C ILE A 23 12.84 7.87 7.13
N ASP A 24 13.87 7.05 7.34
CA ASP A 24 14.82 7.19 8.45
C ASP A 24 15.72 8.43 8.33
N GLU A 25 15.95 8.93 7.12
CA GLU A 25 16.65 10.20 6.87
C GLU A 25 15.74 11.43 6.97
N ALA A 26 14.42 11.26 6.82
CA ALA A 26 13.46 12.36 6.88
C ALA A 26 13.52 13.11 8.22
N SER A 27 13.63 14.43 8.16
CA SER A 27 13.76 15.28 9.36
C SER A 27 12.41 15.75 9.91
N ASN A 28 11.37 15.72 9.09
CA ASN A 28 10.04 16.23 9.41
C ASN A 28 8.93 15.26 8.98
N LEU A 29 7.74 15.43 9.58
CA LEU A 29 6.58 14.56 9.30
C LEU A 29 6.01 14.78 7.88
N ASP A 30 6.22 15.97 7.32
CA ASP A 30 5.84 16.28 5.93
C ASP A 30 6.62 15.41 4.93
N GLU A 31 7.94 15.30 5.08
CA GLU A 31 8.80 14.43 4.28
C GLU A 31 8.37 12.96 4.40
N VAL A 32 8.11 12.47 5.61
CA VAL A 32 7.63 11.10 5.81
C VAL A 32 6.31 10.88 5.07
N SER A 33 5.37 11.82 5.16
CA SER A 33 4.08 11.70 4.46
C SER A 33 4.23 11.73 2.93
N ARG A 34 5.20 12.49 2.42
CA ARG A 34 5.55 12.51 1.00
C ARG A 34 6.19 11.19 0.55
N CYS A 35 7.13 10.64 1.32
CA CYS A 35 7.72 9.33 1.06
C CYS A 35 6.66 8.23 1.03
N ILE A 36 5.67 8.27 1.92
CA ILE A 36 4.53 7.35 1.89
C ILE A 36 3.73 7.48 0.60
N TYR A 37 3.40 8.72 0.21
CA TYR A 37 2.66 8.97 -1.02
C TYR A 37 3.42 8.47 -2.26
N ASP A 38 4.72 8.75 -2.34
CA ASP A 38 5.59 8.30 -3.43
C ASP A 38 5.73 6.77 -3.46
N ALA A 39 5.90 6.13 -2.30
CA ALA A 39 5.94 4.68 -2.17
C ALA A 39 4.64 4.02 -2.67
N ILE A 40 3.48 4.58 -2.31
CA ILE A 40 2.18 4.07 -2.77
C ILE A 40 2.00 4.31 -4.28
N ASN A 41 2.53 5.40 -4.82
CA ASN A 41 2.44 5.72 -6.24
C ASN A 41 3.46 4.97 -7.12
N SER A 42 4.44 4.28 -6.51
CA SER A 42 5.53 3.59 -7.22
C SER A 42 5.09 2.27 -7.84
N ASP A 43 5.09 2.11 -9.16
CA ASP A 43 4.58 0.91 -9.85
C ASP A 43 5.21 -0.42 -9.42
N ASP A 44 6.44 -0.40 -8.90
CA ASP A 44 7.19 -1.58 -8.48
C ASP A 44 6.96 -2.01 -7.02
N LEU A 45 6.24 -1.21 -6.21
CA LEU A 45 6.07 -1.46 -4.78
C LEU A 45 4.63 -1.90 -4.43
N TYR A 46 4.54 -3.09 -3.83
CA TYR A 46 3.28 -3.75 -3.42
C TYR A 46 3.27 -4.25 -1.97
N THR A 47 4.37 -4.11 -1.21
CA THR A 47 4.39 -4.43 0.22
C THR A 47 4.64 -3.18 1.03
N PHE A 48 3.78 -2.97 2.02
CA PHE A 48 3.78 -1.75 2.83
C PHE A 48 3.88 -2.05 4.34
N GLY A 49 3.85 -3.33 4.74
CA GLY A 49 3.88 -3.74 6.15
C GLY A 49 5.16 -3.30 6.87
N GLU A 50 6.32 -3.39 6.21
CA GLU A 50 7.59 -2.94 6.79
C GLU A 50 7.63 -1.42 6.99
N LEU A 51 7.11 -0.65 6.03
CA LEU A 51 6.99 0.80 6.13
C LEU A 51 6.06 1.19 7.28
N LEU A 52 4.94 0.48 7.45
CA LEU A 52 3.98 0.75 8.52
C LEU A 52 4.58 0.50 9.92
N ASN A 53 5.53 -0.43 10.04
CA ASN A 53 6.19 -0.76 11.30
C ASN A 53 7.32 0.23 11.69
N ASN A 54 7.62 1.21 10.84
CA ASN A 54 8.63 2.23 11.14
C ASN A 54 8.11 3.23 12.18
N ALA A 55 8.94 3.56 13.19
CA ALA A 55 8.56 4.46 14.28
C ALA A 55 8.11 5.86 13.82
N LYS A 56 8.72 6.41 12.76
CA LYS A 56 8.35 7.71 12.21
C LYS A 56 6.99 7.67 11.52
N VAL A 57 6.69 6.58 10.83
CA VAL A 57 5.38 6.36 10.21
C VAL A 57 4.30 6.23 11.28
N ILE A 58 4.56 5.47 12.35
CA ILE A 58 3.66 5.34 13.50
C ILE A 58 3.38 6.71 14.15
N SER A 59 4.38 7.60 14.20
CA SER A 59 4.21 8.95 14.76
C SER A 59 3.18 9.80 14.00
N LEU A 60 2.95 9.55 12.71
CA LEU A 60 1.96 10.26 11.89
C LEU A 60 0.54 10.04 12.40
N LYS A 61 0.25 8.89 13.02
CA LYS A 61 -1.06 8.57 13.59
C LYS A 61 -1.51 9.60 14.64
N ASN A 62 -0.57 10.16 15.39
CA ASN A 62 -0.85 11.13 16.44
C ASN A 62 -0.94 12.57 15.92
N SER A 63 -0.61 12.81 14.65
CA SER A 63 -0.63 14.14 14.06
C SER A 63 -1.95 14.41 13.33
N PRO A 64 -2.73 15.43 13.72
CA PRO A 64 -4.02 15.70 13.09
C PRO A 64 -3.91 16.04 11.59
N LYS A 65 -2.75 16.50 11.13
CA LYS A 65 -2.50 16.82 9.71
C LYS A 65 -2.07 15.61 8.89
N HIS A 66 -1.39 14.64 9.50
CA HIS A 66 -0.75 13.52 8.79
C HIS A 66 -1.36 12.15 9.07
N ALA A 67 -2.29 12.03 10.04
CA ALA A 67 -2.96 10.78 10.37
C ALA A 67 -3.59 10.11 9.14
N LYS A 68 -4.11 10.91 8.19
CA LYS A 68 -4.66 10.42 6.93
C LYS A 68 -3.67 9.63 6.05
N PHE A 69 -2.39 9.96 6.10
CA PHE A 69 -1.36 9.22 5.35
C PHE A 69 -1.00 7.89 6.02
N TYR A 70 -1.09 7.84 7.36
CA TYR A 70 -0.97 6.59 8.08
C TYR A 70 -2.15 5.65 7.76
N THR A 71 -3.38 6.17 7.80
CA THR A 71 -4.58 5.40 7.44
C THR A 71 -4.52 4.92 5.99
N LEU A 72 -4.02 5.77 5.07
CA LEU A 72 -3.77 5.40 3.69
C LEU A 72 -2.79 4.22 3.60
N LEU A 73 -1.62 4.31 4.25
CA LEU A 73 -0.64 3.23 4.21
C LEU A 73 -1.19 1.93 4.83
N GLN A 74 -1.99 2.04 5.89
CA GLN A 74 -2.66 0.90 6.52
C GLN A 74 -3.66 0.23 5.56
N LEU A 75 -4.43 1.00 4.80
CA LEU A 75 -5.34 0.48 3.76
C LEU A 75 -4.56 -0.32 2.70
N PHE A 76 -3.42 0.19 2.25
CA PHE A 76 -2.58 -0.51 1.25
C PHE A 76 -1.83 -1.71 1.84
N ALA A 77 -1.54 -1.73 3.15
CA ALA A 77 -0.86 -2.85 3.80
C ALA A 77 -1.80 -4.03 4.11
N TYR A 78 -3.04 -3.75 4.52
CA TYR A 78 -3.94 -4.77 5.07
C TYR A 78 -5.39 -4.70 4.61
N GLY A 79 -5.82 -3.60 3.99
CA GLY A 79 -7.20 -3.40 3.60
C GLY A 79 -7.52 -3.89 2.19
N VAL A 80 -8.77 -3.69 1.81
CA VAL A 80 -9.30 -4.01 0.48
C VAL A 80 -10.01 -2.80 -0.13
N TYR A 81 -10.21 -2.82 -1.45
CA TYR A 81 -10.87 -1.71 -2.16
C TYR A 81 -12.28 -1.40 -1.62
N SER A 82 -13.01 -2.40 -1.09
CA SER A 82 -14.32 -2.20 -0.45
C SER A 82 -14.29 -1.34 0.81
N ASP A 83 -13.12 -1.12 1.41
CA ASP A 83 -12.96 -0.30 2.63
C ASP A 83 -12.83 1.19 2.29
N VAL A 84 -12.50 1.54 1.04
CA VAL A 84 -12.32 2.92 0.57
C VAL A 84 -13.53 3.81 0.87
N PRO A 85 -14.79 3.40 0.63
CA PRO A 85 -15.95 4.25 0.90
C PRO A 85 -16.11 4.59 2.39
N ALA A 86 -15.77 3.66 3.29
CA ALA A 86 -15.84 3.90 4.74
C ALA A 86 -14.74 4.85 5.21
N LEU A 87 -13.56 4.77 4.57
CA LEU A 87 -12.38 5.56 4.93
C LEU A 87 -12.25 6.87 4.17
N LYS A 88 -13.20 7.22 3.29
CA LYS A 88 -13.11 8.38 2.38
C LYS A 88 -12.83 9.72 3.08
N ASN A 89 -13.30 9.89 4.32
CA ASN A 89 -13.04 11.10 5.13
C ASN A 89 -11.71 11.06 5.90
N GLU A 90 -11.09 9.88 5.98
CA GLU A 90 -9.89 9.59 6.77
C GLU A 90 -8.64 9.34 5.91
N ILE A 91 -8.78 9.34 4.58
CA ILE A 91 -7.67 9.17 3.62
C ILE A 91 -7.63 10.37 2.65
N PRO A 92 -6.45 10.71 2.10
CA PRO A 92 -6.36 11.65 1.00
C PRO A 92 -7.01 11.08 -0.27
N GLU A 93 -7.28 11.95 -1.24
CA GLU A 93 -7.81 11.53 -2.55
C GLU A 93 -6.85 10.57 -3.25
N LEU A 94 -7.40 9.44 -3.71
CA LEU A 94 -6.66 8.42 -4.45
C LEU A 94 -6.61 8.83 -5.93
N ASN A 95 -5.42 8.78 -6.52
CA ASN A 95 -5.27 8.93 -7.96
C ASN A 95 -5.60 7.59 -8.67
N ASP A 96 -5.72 7.60 -10.00
CA ASP A 96 -6.06 6.41 -10.78
C ASP A 96 -5.03 5.28 -10.61
N VAL A 97 -3.73 5.61 -10.50
CA VAL A 97 -2.64 4.64 -10.31
C VAL A 97 -2.80 3.91 -8.97
N MET A 98 -3.09 4.66 -7.90
CA MET A 98 -3.33 4.16 -6.55
C MET A 98 -4.58 3.28 -6.50
N VAL A 99 -5.65 3.69 -7.18
CA VAL A 99 -6.87 2.88 -7.29
C VAL A 99 -6.60 1.55 -7.99
N GLN A 100 -5.88 1.57 -9.11
CA GLN A 100 -5.51 0.35 -9.82
C GLN A 100 -4.64 -0.57 -8.96
N LYS A 101 -3.66 -0.01 -8.25
CA LYS A 101 -2.82 -0.78 -7.33
C LYS A 101 -3.64 -1.39 -6.19
N LEU A 102 -4.54 -0.64 -5.58
CA LEU A 102 -5.39 -1.16 -4.51
C LEU A 102 -6.30 -2.28 -4.99
N ARG A 103 -6.81 -2.19 -6.22
CA ARG A 103 -7.56 -3.27 -6.89
C ARG A 103 -6.69 -4.50 -7.13
N GLN A 104 -5.46 -4.33 -7.60
CA GLN A 104 -4.51 -5.44 -7.79
C GLN A 104 -4.18 -6.13 -6.45
N LEU A 105 -3.91 -5.37 -5.39
CA LEU A 105 -3.68 -5.91 -4.05
C LEU A 105 -4.92 -6.64 -3.51
N THR A 106 -6.11 -6.09 -3.72
CA THR A 106 -7.38 -6.74 -3.36
C THR A 106 -7.53 -8.07 -4.08
N LEU A 107 -7.25 -8.11 -5.39
CA LEU A 107 -7.30 -9.33 -6.18
C LEU A 107 -6.28 -10.38 -5.70
N ILE A 108 -5.05 -9.97 -5.40
CA ILE A 108 -4.02 -10.86 -4.84
C ILE A 108 -4.48 -11.42 -3.49
N SER A 109 -5.04 -10.59 -2.61
CA SER A 109 -5.59 -11.01 -1.32
C SER A 109 -6.73 -12.02 -1.48
N LEU A 110 -7.66 -11.79 -2.41
CA LEU A 110 -8.71 -12.74 -2.74
C LEU A 110 -8.13 -14.07 -3.26
N CYS A 111 -7.17 -14.01 -4.19
CA CYS A 111 -6.51 -15.21 -4.72
C CYS A 111 -5.82 -16.03 -3.63
N ASN A 112 -5.25 -15.37 -2.62
CA ASN A 112 -4.61 -16.04 -1.51
C ASN A 112 -5.63 -16.71 -0.56
N GLN A 113 -6.81 -16.11 -0.39
CA GLN A 113 -7.91 -16.69 0.39
C GLN A 113 -8.56 -17.89 -0.34
N HIS A 114 -8.74 -17.78 -1.66
CA HIS A 114 -9.35 -18.81 -2.49
C HIS A 114 -8.28 -19.71 -3.13
N LYS A 115 -7.88 -20.76 -2.40
CA LYS A 115 -6.78 -21.70 -2.73
C LYS A 115 -6.81 -22.42 -4.10
N ARG A 116 -7.84 -22.22 -4.95
CA ARG A 116 -7.93 -22.89 -6.26
C ARG A 116 -8.49 -22.02 -7.38
N CYS A 117 -9.66 -21.41 -7.21
CA CYS A 117 -10.32 -20.63 -8.26
C CYS A 117 -11.20 -19.52 -7.64
N ILE A 118 -11.27 -18.38 -8.30
CA ILE A 118 -12.25 -17.30 -8.03
C ILE A 118 -13.12 -17.15 -9.27
N SER A 119 -14.44 -16.99 -9.08
CA SER A 119 -15.32 -16.71 -10.20
C SER A 119 -15.14 -15.25 -10.66
N ILE A 120 -15.22 -15.00 -11.96
CA ILE A 120 -15.12 -13.63 -12.51
C ILE A 120 -16.17 -12.72 -11.86
N LYS A 121 -17.36 -13.25 -11.57
CA LYS A 121 -18.44 -12.51 -10.91
C LYS A 121 -18.03 -12.03 -9.52
N ASP A 122 -17.45 -12.91 -8.69
CA ASP A 122 -17.04 -12.55 -7.33
C ASP A 122 -15.87 -11.56 -7.36
N ALA A 123 -14.92 -11.75 -8.29
CA ALA A 123 -13.81 -10.81 -8.49
C ALA A 123 -14.31 -9.42 -8.91
N MET A 124 -15.23 -9.34 -9.88
CA MET A 124 -15.81 -8.06 -10.33
C MET A 124 -16.56 -7.36 -9.19
N GLN A 125 -17.35 -8.10 -8.41
CA GLN A 125 -18.09 -7.55 -7.29
C GLN A 125 -17.18 -6.96 -6.20
N SER A 126 -16.09 -7.64 -5.84
CA SER A 126 -15.13 -7.13 -4.84
C SER A 126 -14.30 -5.94 -5.34
N LEU A 127 -14.08 -5.83 -6.65
CA LEU A 127 -13.34 -4.73 -7.26
C LEU A 127 -14.22 -3.53 -7.65
N TYR A 128 -15.54 -3.64 -7.44
CA TYR A 128 -16.56 -2.71 -7.92
C TYR A 128 -16.39 -2.40 -9.42
N LEU A 129 -16.21 -3.47 -10.20
CA LEU A 129 -16.13 -3.47 -11.66
C LEU A 129 -17.43 -4.01 -12.28
#